data_AF-A0A8J7VHQ0-F1
#
_entry.id   AF-A0A8J7VHQ0-F1
#
_cell.length_a   1.000
_cell.length_b   1.000
_cell.length_c   1.000
_cell.angle_alpha   90.00
_cell.angle_beta   90.00
_cell.angle_gamma   90.00
#
_symmetry.space_group_name_H-M   'P 1'
#
loop_
_entity.id
_entity.type
_entity.pdbx_description
1 polymer ?
#
loop_
_entity_poly.entity_id
_entity_poly.type
_entity_poly.pdbx_seq_one_letter_code
_entity_poly.pdbx_strand_id
1 'polypeptide(L)'
;MRRKDSYPTSSMPNDIQVMERLELLSGHYGSIIAVTVSSRLSGVYDAFQKSAAKLREKGFQIKVIDIRLNSAAQGLKAMISLDSEGNGTVPFVSLSRASLLDKMYHLVREKAREGEISDYAVSYSGDYRKAADFVEKLEQITGRPPAYVCEISSVTALHVGEGAVAVSITG
;
A
#
# COMPACT_ATOMS: atom_id res chain seq x y z
N MET A 1 -1.16 44.87 3.41
CA MET A 1 -1.95 44.02 2.48
C MET A 1 -1.48 42.57 2.67
N ARG A 2 -2.27 41.72 3.33
CA ARG A 2 -1.91 40.33 3.69
C ARG A 2 -2.00 39.42 2.45
N ARG A 3 -0.95 38.65 2.14
CA ARG A 3 -1.01 37.54 1.17
C ARG A 3 -1.96 36.47 1.72
N LYS A 4 -2.93 36.05 0.91
CA LYS A 4 -3.73 34.85 1.17
C LYS A 4 -2.84 33.64 0.87
N ASP A 5 -2.57 32.84 1.89
CA ASP A 5 -2.05 31.48 1.73
C ASP A 5 -3.15 30.63 1.09
N SER A 6 -3.04 30.36 -0.20
CA SER A 6 -3.90 29.43 -0.92
C SER A 6 -3.50 28.00 -0.53
N TYR A 7 -4.24 27.38 0.36
CA TYR A 7 -4.18 25.93 0.55
C TYR A 7 -4.49 25.22 -0.78
N PRO A 8 -3.75 24.17 -1.18
CA PRO A 8 -4.09 23.42 -2.37
C PRO A 8 -5.45 22.75 -2.14
N THR A 9 -6.44 23.13 -2.93
CA THR A 9 -7.73 22.45 -2.99
C THR A 9 -7.48 21.17 -3.78
N SER A 10 -7.55 19.99 -3.16
CA SER A 10 -7.36 18.75 -3.89
C SER A 10 -8.54 18.54 -4.83
N SER A 11 -8.31 18.61 -6.14
CA SER A 11 -9.26 18.13 -7.13
C SER A 11 -9.44 16.63 -6.91
N MET A 12 -10.65 16.19 -6.58
CA MET A 12 -10.96 14.76 -6.54
C MET A 12 -10.70 14.18 -7.93
N PRO A 13 -10.03 13.02 -8.06
CA PRO A 13 -9.93 12.35 -9.35
C PRO A 13 -11.33 12.07 -9.88
N ASN A 14 -11.64 12.59 -11.07
CA ASN A 14 -12.86 12.22 -11.79
C ASN A 14 -12.70 10.77 -12.31
N ASP A 15 -13.80 10.04 -12.49
CA ASP A 15 -13.89 8.69 -13.07
C ASP A 15 -12.99 8.53 -14.32
N ILE A 16 -12.88 9.57 -15.15
CA ILE A 16 -12.01 9.61 -16.35
C ILE A 16 -10.53 9.47 -16.00
N GLN A 17 -10.04 10.25 -15.02
CA GLN A 17 -8.63 10.27 -14.65
C GLN A 17 -8.21 8.94 -13.99
N VAL A 18 -9.11 8.34 -13.21
CA VAL A 18 -8.89 7.01 -12.63
C VAL A 18 -8.79 5.97 -13.74
N MET A 19 -9.71 6.00 -14.71
CA MET A 19 -9.71 5.08 -15.84
C MET A 19 -8.44 5.21 -16.69
N GLU A 20 -8.06 6.42 -17.12
CA GLU A 20 -6.85 6.65 -17.93
C GLU A 20 -5.60 6.10 -17.24
N ARG A 21 -5.50 6.28 -15.91
CA ARG A 21 -4.36 5.79 -15.15
C ARG A 21 -4.35 4.28 -15.02
N LEU A 22 -5.51 3.67 -14.78
CA LEU A 22 -5.65 2.21 -14.69
C LEU A 22 -5.43 1.53 -16.06
N GLU A 23 -5.86 2.14 -17.16
CA GLU A 23 -5.59 1.64 -18.50
C GLU A 23 -4.10 1.68 -18.82
N LEU A 24 -3.43 2.80 -18.54
CA LEU A 24 -1.98 2.91 -18.67
C LEU A 24 -1.27 1.80 -17.87
N LEU A 25 -1.66 1.61 -16.61
CA LEU A 25 -1.10 0.56 -15.76
C LEU A 25 -1.37 -0.84 -16.31
N SER A 26 -2.57 -1.11 -16.82
CA SER A 26 -2.92 -2.42 -17.37
C SER A 26 -2.11 -2.81 -18.62
N GLY A 27 -1.59 -1.81 -19.35
CA GLY A 27 -0.69 -2.04 -20.49
C GLY A 27 0.74 -2.44 -20.09
N HIS A 28 1.13 -2.24 -18.82
CA HIS A 28 2.51 -2.47 -18.35
C HIS A 28 2.63 -3.54 -17.27
N TYR A 29 1.54 -3.88 -16.57
CA TYR A 29 1.55 -4.83 -15.45
C TYR A 29 0.54 -5.94 -15.68
N GLY A 30 0.84 -7.18 -15.28
CA GLY A 30 -0.08 -8.31 -15.42
C GLY A 30 -1.27 -8.28 -14.45
N SER A 31 -1.18 -7.49 -13.37
CA SER A 31 -2.24 -7.34 -12.37
C SER A 31 -2.11 -6.01 -11.61
N ILE A 32 -3.22 -5.50 -11.07
CA ILE A 32 -3.26 -4.28 -10.24
C ILE A 32 -3.96 -4.54 -8.90
N ILE A 33 -3.35 -4.05 -7.82
CA ILE A 33 -4.02 -3.91 -6.51
C ILE A 33 -4.16 -2.41 -6.23
N ALA A 34 -5.39 -1.91 -6.25
CA ALA A 34 -5.72 -0.52 -5.97
C ALA A 34 -6.23 -0.38 -4.53
N VAL A 35 -5.49 0.31 -3.68
CA VAL A 35 -5.90 0.59 -2.31
C VAL A 35 -6.44 2.02 -2.23
N THR A 36 -7.67 2.19 -1.77
CA THR A 36 -8.35 3.49 -1.73
C THR A 36 -8.74 3.88 -0.30
N VAL A 37 -8.86 5.18 -0.04
CA VAL A 37 -9.45 5.73 1.20
C VAL A 37 -10.92 5.36 1.35
N SER A 38 -11.48 5.53 2.57
CA SER A 38 -12.82 5.05 2.93
C SER A 38 -13.93 5.46 1.95
N SER A 39 -14.71 4.45 1.53
CA SER A 39 -15.94 4.59 0.74
C SER A 39 -17.01 5.48 1.40
N ARG A 40 -16.97 5.68 2.73
CA ARG A 40 -17.93 6.54 3.45
C ARG A 40 -17.71 8.04 3.28
N LEU A 41 -16.55 8.46 2.77
CA LEU A 41 -16.15 9.87 2.72
C LEU A 41 -15.74 10.36 1.33
N SER A 42 -15.47 9.47 0.37
CA SER A 42 -15.01 9.87 -0.95
C SER A 42 -15.65 9.03 -2.06
N GLY A 43 -16.07 9.69 -3.15
CA GLY A 43 -16.47 9.01 -4.39
C GLY A 43 -15.31 8.31 -5.12
N VAL A 44 -14.09 8.36 -4.56
CA VAL A 44 -12.88 7.75 -5.13
C VAL A 44 -12.99 6.23 -5.14
N TYR A 45 -13.49 5.60 -4.07
CA TYR A 45 -13.69 4.15 -4.06
C TYR A 45 -14.63 3.70 -5.19
N ASP A 46 -15.74 4.43 -5.39
CA ASP A 46 -16.70 4.12 -6.45
C ASP A 46 -16.10 4.34 -7.84
N ALA A 47 -15.32 5.40 -8.04
CA ALA A 47 -14.60 5.67 -9.28
C ALA A 47 -13.61 4.54 -9.63
N PHE A 48 -12.86 4.06 -8.64
CA PHE A 48 -11.95 2.92 -8.79
C PHE A 48 -12.71 1.62 -9.03
N GLN A 49 -13.82 1.36 -8.35
CA GLN A 49 -14.62 0.14 -8.58
C GLN A 49 -15.23 0.11 -9.97
N LYS A 50 -15.79 1.22 -10.45
CA LYS A 50 -16.31 1.34 -11.83
C LYS A 50 -15.21 1.10 -12.86
N SER A 51 -14.04 1.72 -12.68
CA SER A 51 -12.92 1.59 -13.62
C SER A 51 -12.32 0.19 -13.59
N ALA A 52 -12.22 -0.42 -12.40
CA ALA A 52 -11.78 -1.80 -12.23
C ALA A 52 -12.75 -2.80 -12.86
N ALA A 53 -14.06 -2.58 -12.79
CA ALA A 53 -15.05 -3.42 -13.47
C ALA A 53 -14.82 -3.45 -14.98
N LYS A 54 -14.58 -2.29 -15.62
CA LYS A 54 -14.26 -2.21 -17.04
C LYS A 54 -12.98 -2.97 -17.43
N LEU A 55 -11.96 -2.94 -16.57
CA LEU A 55 -10.74 -3.71 -16.80
C LEU A 55 -10.98 -5.22 -16.62
N ARG A 56 -11.78 -5.63 -15.63
CA ARG A 56 -12.17 -7.04 -15.43
C ARG A 56 -12.97 -7.58 -16.62
N GLU A 57 -13.85 -6.78 -17.21
CA GLU A 57 -14.57 -7.12 -18.46
C GLU A 57 -13.61 -7.38 -19.62
N LYS A 58 -12.48 -6.67 -19.66
CA LYS A 58 -11.38 -6.90 -20.62
C LYS A 58 -10.47 -8.08 -20.24
N GLY A 59 -10.81 -8.84 -19.19
CA GLY A 59 -10.04 -9.99 -18.70
C GLY A 59 -8.82 -9.63 -17.84
N PHE A 60 -8.67 -8.37 -17.44
CA PHE A 60 -7.53 -7.92 -16.66
C PHE A 60 -7.72 -8.18 -15.16
N GLN A 61 -6.66 -8.65 -14.50
CA GLN A 61 -6.69 -8.92 -13.06
C GLN A 61 -6.51 -7.63 -12.26
N ILE A 62 -7.59 -7.13 -11.65
CA ILE A 62 -7.55 -5.96 -10.76
C ILE A 62 -8.37 -6.17 -9.50
N LYS A 63 -7.81 -5.81 -8.35
CA LYS A 63 -8.48 -5.84 -7.05
C LYS A 63 -8.49 -4.43 -6.44
N VAL A 64 -9.66 -4.00 -5.96
CA VAL A 64 -9.83 -2.70 -5.29
C VAL A 64 -10.09 -2.98 -3.82
N ILE A 65 -9.28 -2.38 -2.95
CA ILE A 65 -9.33 -2.55 -1.50
C ILE A 65 -9.75 -1.23 -0.87
N ASP A 66 -10.91 -1.23 -0.22
CA ASP A 66 -11.36 -0.13 0.63
C ASP A 66 -10.70 -0.24 2.00
N ILE A 67 -9.82 0.70 2.36
CA ILE A 67 -9.21 0.70 3.70
C ILE A 67 -10.23 0.99 4.81
N ARG A 68 -11.43 1.49 4.46
CA ARG A 68 -12.52 1.87 5.38
C ARG A 68 -12.17 2.87 6.45
N LEU A 69 -10.94 3.38 6.46
CA LEU A 69 -10.46 4.37 7.42
C LEU A 69 -10.82 5.80 6.99
N ASN A 70 -11.37 6.56 7.94
CA ASN A 70 -11.45 8.02 7.92
C ASN A 70 -10.10 8.70 8.25
N SER A 71 -8.99 7.95 8.19
CA SER A 71 -7.67 8.25 8.77
C SER A 71 -7.05 9.57 8.27
N ALA A 72 -7.33 9.95 7.01
CA ALA A 72 -6.80 11.17 6.42
C ALA A 72 -7.22 12.43 7.20
N ALA A 73 -8.40 12.41 7.84
CA ALA A 73 -8.87 13.49 8.71
C ALA A 73 -8.26 13.47 10.13
N GLN A 74 -7.58 12.39 10.53
CA GLN A 74 -7.06 12.17 11.90
C GLN A 74 -5.53 11.96 11.98
N GLY A 75 -4.80 11.97 10.86
CA GLY A 75 -3.33 11.78 10.86
C GLY A 75 -2.87 10.34 11.14
N LEU A 76 -3.79 9.37 11.14
CA LEU A 76 -3.50 7.96 11.38
C LEU A 76 -2.87 7.31 10.14
N LYS A 77 -1.83 6.48 10.34
CA LYS A 77 -1.17 5.65 9.33
C LYS A 77 -1.66 4.21 9.46
N ALA A 78 -1.92 3.55 8.33
CA ALA A 78 -2.46 2.20 8.28
C ALA A 78 -1.42 1.20 7.79
N MET A 79 -1.40 0.01 8.36
CA MET A 79 -0.79 -1.15 7.72
C MET A 79 -1.86 -1.84 6.90
N ILE A 80 -1.54 -2.14 5.64
CA ILE A 80 -2.40 -2.96 4.78
C ILE A 80 -1.75 -4.34 4.70
N SER A 81 -2.53 -5.38 4.99
CA SER A 81 -2.13 -6.77 4.81
C SER A 81 -2.92 -7.37 3.66
N LEU A 82 -2.29 -8.21 2.86
CA LEU A 82 -2.90 -8.94 1.76
C LEU A 82 -2.75 -10.44 2.03
N ASP A 83 -3.83 -11.21 1.87
CA ASP A 83 -3.73 -12.67 1.85
C ASP A 83 -3.34 -13.19 0.44
N SER A 84 -3.23 -14.51 0.31
CA SER A 84 -2.86 -15.20 -0.94
C SER A 84 -3.89 -15.02 -2.08
N GLU A 85 -5.14 -14.70 -1.75
CA GLU A 85 -6.18 -14.36 -2.72
C GLU A 85 -6.18 -12.84 -3.03
N GLY A 86 -5.26 -12.08 -2.44
CA GLY A 86 -5.15 -10.63 -2.54
C GLY A 86 -6.21 -9.87 -1.75
N ASN A 87 -6.96 -10.52 -0.84
CA ASN A 87 -7.91 -9.82 0.02
C ASN A 87 -7.14 -8.90 0.97
N GLY A 88 -7.46 -7.61 0.90
CA GLY A 88 -6.86 -6.60 1.75
C GLY A 88 -7.57 -6.46 3.08
N THR A 89 -6.79 -6.44 4.16
CA THR A 89 -7.25 -6.08 5.50
C THR A 89 -6.40 -4.94 6.06
N VAL A 90 -6.95 -4.25 7.05
CA VAL A 90 -6.22 -3.25 7.83
C VAL A 90 -6.09 -3.79 9.26
N PRO A 91 -5.05 -4.60 9.55
CA PRO A 91 -4.92 -5.23 10.87
C PRO A 91 -4.71 -4.21 11.99
N PHE A 92 -4.08 -3.06 11.70
CA PHE A 92 -3.91 -1.99 12.67
C PHE A 92 -3.61 -0.64 12.03
N VAL A 93 -3.84 0.41 12.84
CA VAL A 93 -3.45 1.80 12.56
C VAL A 93 -2.58 2.34 13.68
N SER A 94 -1.77 3.36 13.37
CA SER A 94 -0.87 4.04 14.32
C SER A 94 -0.78 5.53 14.02
N LEU A 95 -0.50 6.35 15.05
CA LEU A 95 -0.33 7.80 14.90
C LEU A 95 1.01 8.20 14.28
N SER A 96 2.04 7.35 14.39
CA SER A 96 3.38 7.62 13.87
C SER A 96 3.91 6.45 13.02
N ARG A 97 4.85 6.75 12.12
CA ARG A 97 5.51 5.74 11.30
C ARG A 97 6.30 4.75 12.16
N ALA A 98 7.00 5.26 13.18
CA ALA A 98 7.76 4.43 14.11
C ALA A 98 6.86 3.42 14.83
N SER A 99 5.71 3.86 15.37
CA SER A 99 4.76 2.95 16.02
C SER A 99 4.11 1.97 15.04
N LEU A 100 3.91 2.38 13.77
CA LEU A 100 3.42 1.45 12.76
C LEU A 100 4.45 0.35 12.49
N LEU A 101 5.70 0.72 12.22
CA LEU A 101 6.81 -0.21 11.96
C LEU A 101 7.04 -1.17 13.13
N ASP A 102 7.00 -0.66 14.36
CA ASP A 102 7.14 -1.48 15.57
C ASP A 102 6.08 -2.59 15.63
N LYS A 103 4.80 -2.26 15.37
CA LYS A 103 3.73 -3.26 15.25
C LYS A 103 3.97 -4.25 14.11
N MET A 104 4.52 -3.80 12.97
CA MET A 104 4.88 -4.72 11.88
C MET A 104 5.95 -5.71 12.33
N TYR A 105 7.00 -5.23 12.99
CA TYR A 105 8.08 -6.06 13.52
C TYR A 105 7.60 -7.05 14.56
N HIS A 106 6.66 -6.64 15.42
CA HIS A 106 6.01 -7.53 16.37
C HIS A 106 5.28 -8.68 15.66
N LEU A 107 4.48 -8.39 14.63
CA LEU A 107 3.76 -9.41 13.86
C LEU A 107 4.73 -10.39 13.16
N VAL A 108 5.79 -9.87 12.52
CA VAL A 108 6.81 -10.70 11.87
C VAL A 108 7.51 -11.59 12.90
N ARG A 109 7.81 -11.05 14.09
CA ARG A 109 8.47 -11.80 15.17
C ARG A 109 7.59 -12.93 15.70
N GLU A 110 6.29 -12.71 15.83
CA GLU A 110 5.35 -13.76 16.25
C GLU A 110 5.33 -14.89 15.22
N LYS A 111 5.13 -14.57 13.93
CA LYS A 111 5.18 -15.55 12.84
C LYS A 111 6.50 -16.30 12.74
N ALA A 112 7.63 -15.61 12.94
CA ALA A 112 8.95 -16.23 12.95
C ALA A 112 9.09 -17.25 14.10
N ARG A 113 8.56 -16.93 15.29
CA ARG A 113 8.59 -17.83 16.46
C ARG A 113 7.70 -19.06 16.28
N GLU A 114 6.58 -18.90 15.58
CA GLU A 114 5.66 -19.99 15.25
C GLU A 114 6.18 -20.89 14.12
N GLY A 115 7.31 -20.51 13.50
CA GLY A 115 7.89 -21.26 12.38
C GLY A 115 7.15 -21.06 11.05
N GLU A 116 6.30 -20.04 10.96
CA GLU A 116 5.46 -19.76 9.77
C GLU A 116 6.19 -18.96 8.68
N ILE A 117 7.51 -18.78 8.78
CA ILE A 117 8.31 -18.01 7.82
C ILE A 117 9.32 -18.94 7.14
N SER A 118 8.92 -19.55 6.03
CA SER A 118 9.77 -20.34 5.13
C SER A 118 10.63 -19.46 4.23
N ASP A 119 10.13 -18.31 3.79
CA ASP A 119 10.85 -17.24 3.08
C ASP A 119 10.17 -15.89 3.26
N TYR A 120 10.89 -14.80 2.93
CA TYR A 120 10.30 -13.47 2.91
C TYR A 120 10.98 -12.56 1.90
N ALA A 121 10.26 -11.54 1.47
CA ALA A 121 10.74 -10.53 0.54
C ALA A 121 10.32 -9.12 0.97
N VAL A 122 11.09 -8.12 0.53
CA VAL A 122 10.83 -6.71 0.85
C VAL A 122 10.61 -5.92 -0.42
N SER A 123 9.60 -5.06 -0.39
CA SER A 123 9.34 -4.11 -1.47
C SER A 123 9.27 -2.69 -0.94
N TYR A 124 9.80 -1.70 -1.65
CA TYR A 124 9.86 -0.31 -1.19
C TYR A 124 9.64 0.70 -2.32
N SER A 125 9.47 1.99 -2.01
CA SER A 125 9.35 3.05 -3.02
C SER A 125 10.21 4.27 -2.69
N GLY A 126 11.11 4.66 -3.61
CA GLY A 126 11.90 5.90 -3.58
C GLY A 126 13.06 5.94 -2.57
N ASP A 127 12.77 5.79 -1.28
CA ASP A 127 13.78 5.96 -0.22
C ASP A 127 14.48 4.64 0.13
N TYR A 128 15.56 4.34 -0.61
CA TYR A 128 16.35 3.12 -0.39
C TYR A 128 16.98 3.05 1.02
N ARG A 129 17.33 4.19 1.63
CA ARG A 129 17.92 4.17 2.99
C ARG A 129 16.90 3.67 4.01
N LYS A 130 15.68 4.18 3.95
CA LYS A 130 14.58 3.70 4.80
C LYS A 130 14.24 2.23 4.52
N ALA A 131 14.38 1.78 3.28
CA ALA A 131 14.20 0.37 2.92
C ALA A 131 15.30 -0.50 3.53
N ALA A 132 16.56 -0.06 3.48
CA ALA A 132 17.69 -0.76 4.08
C ALA A 132 17.55 -0.90 5.60
N ASP A 133 17.16 0.18 6.31
CA ASP A 133 16.90 0.12 7.76
C ASP A 133 15.79 -0.89 8.10
N PHE A 134 14.77 -0.97 7.25
CA PHE A 134 13.66 -1.93 7.40
C PHE A 134 14.13 -3.37 7.16
N VAL A 135 14.95 -3.60 6.13
CA VAL A 135 15.56 -4.90 5.85
C VAL A 135 16.43 -5.35 7.02
N GLU A 136 17.33 -4.50 7.52
CA GLU A 136 18.22 -4.84 8.63
C GLU A 136 17.44 -5.29 9.88
N LYS A 137 16.32 -4.61 10.19
CA LYS A 137 15.45 -5.01 11.29
C LYS A 137 14.72 -6.32 11.06
N LEU A 138 14.28 -6.59 9.83
CA LEU A 138 13.68 -7.89 9.51
C LEU A 138 14.71 -9.01 9.62
N GLU A 139 15.94 -8.81 9.12
CA GLU A 139 17.02 -9.80 9.22
C GLU A 139 17.36 -10.13 10.68
N GLN A 140 17.39 -9.13 11.56
CA GLN A 140 17.57 -9.33 13.00
C GLN A 140 16.44 -10.16 13.64
N ILE A 141 15.23 -10.12 13.07
CA ILE A 141 14.05 -10.85 13.58
C ILE A 141 13.96 -12.26 12.99
N THR A 142 14.19 -12.41 11.69
CA THR A 142 14.06 -13.66 10.94
C THR A 142 15.32 -14.52 11.00
N GLY A 143 16.47 -13.92 11.33
CA GLY A 143 17.78 -14.59 11.39
C GLY A 143 18.43 -14.84 10.03
N ARG A 144 17.89 -14.28 8.94
CA ARG A 144 18.39 -14.50 7.57
C ARG A 144 18.02 -13.34 6.65
N PRO A 145 18.76 -13.10 5.55
CA PRO A 145 18.42 -12.09 4.56
C PRO A 145 17.10 -12.38 3.82
N PRO A 146 16.41 -11.35 3.29
CA PRO A 146 15.26 -11.56 2.41
C PRO A 146 15.69 -12.25 1.13
N ALA A 147 14.78 -13.03 0.53
CA ALA A 147 15.00 -13.66 -0.76
C ALA A 147 15.24 -12.62 -1.87
N TYR A 148 14.57 -11.47 -1.78
CA TYR A 148 14.82 -10.30 -2.63
C TYR A 148 14.31 -9.00 -1.98
N VAL A 149 14.94 -7.89 -2.40
CA VAL A 149 14.52 -6.52 -2.10
C VAL A 149 14.24 -5.82 -3.43
N CYS A 150 13.02 -5.30 -3.61
CA CYS A 150 12.58 -4.73 -4.90
C CYS A 150 12.02 -3.31 -4.74
N GLU A 151 12.43 -2.40 -5.62
CA GLU A 151 11.78 -1.09 -5.73
C GLU A 151 10.50 -1.20 -6.55
N ILE A 152 9.38 -0.77 -5.95
CA ILE A 152 8.10 -0.61 -6.62
C ILE A 152 8.08 0.75 -7.31
N SER A 153 7.82 0.71 -8.63
CA SER A 153 7.60 1.87 -9.48
C SER A 153 6.59 2.86 -8.86
N SER A 154 6.91 4.15 -8.97
CA SER A 154 6.13 5.29 -8.48
C SER A 154 4.69 5.34 -9.01
N VAL A 155 4.40 4.66 -10.11
CA VAL A 155 3.06 4.57 -10.70
C VAL A 155 2.11 3.74 -9.82
N THR A 156 2.60 2.68 -9.18
CA THR A 156 1.89 1.90 -8.14
C THR A 156 1.88 2.62 -6.78
N ALA A 157 2.87 3.48 -6.54
CA ALA A 157 3.04 4.23 -5.29
C ALA A 157 2.23 5.55 -5.20
N LEU A 158 1.49 5.90 -6.26
CA LEU A 158 0.70 7.14 -6.39
C LEU A 158 -0.24 7.43 -5.21
N HIS A 159 -0.56 6.44 -4.38
CA HIS A 159 -1.42 6.57 -3.19
C HIS A 159 -0.75 6.19 -1.86
N VAL A 160 0.46 5.60 -1.85
CA VAL A 160 1.15 5.14 -0.62
C VAL A 160 2.20 6.15 -0.15
N GLY A 161 2.71 6.98 -1.06
CA GLY A 161 3.71 8.00 -0.79
C GLY A 161 5.14 7.48 -0.82
N GLU A 162 6.09 8.38 -1.05
CA GLU A 162 7.53 8.09 -1.05
C GLU A 162 8.00 7.57 0.32
N GLY A 163 8.84 6.53 0.33
CA GLY A 163 9.34 5.88 1.55
C GLY A 163 8.41 4.83 2.16
N ALA A 164 7.42 4.37 1.38
CA ALA A 164 6.62 3.18 1.67
C ALA A 164 7.50 1.92 1.65
N VAL A 165 7.19 0.98 2.56
CA VAL A 165 7.83 -0.34 2.64
C VAL A 165 6.76 -1.41 2.84
N ALA A 166 7.01 -2.61 2.33
CA ALA A 166 6.18 -3.79 2.46
C ALA A 166 7.05 -5.01 2.72
N VAL A 167 6.53 -5.97 3.49
CA VAL A 167 7.12 -7.29 3.69
C VAL A 167 6.12 -8.34 3.26
N SER A 168 6.58 -9.30 2.45
CA SER A 168 5.82 -10.48 2.04
C SER A 168 6.45 -11.70 2.70
N ILE A 169 5.63 -12.57 3.28
CA ILE A 169 6.06 -13.76 4.02
C ILE A 169 5.44 -14.98 3.36
N THR A 170 6.22 -16.04 3.21
CA THR A 170 5.73 -17.36 2.81
C THR A 170 5.90 -18.33 3.99
N GLY A 171 4.94 -19.23 4.16
CA GLY A 171 4.97 -20.32 5.14
C GLY A 171 5.35 -21.65 4.52
#